data_AF-A0AAN5CE33-F1
#
_entry.id   AF-A0AAN5CE33-F1
#
_cell.length_a   1.000
_cell.length_b   1.000
_cell.length_c   1.000
_cell.angle_alpha   90.00
_cell.angle_beta   90.00
_cell.angle_gamma   90.00
#
_symmetry.space_group_name_H-M   'P 1'
#
loop_
_entity.id
_entity.type
_entity.pdbx_description
1 polymer ?
#
loop_
_entity_poly.entity_id
_entity_poly.type
_entity_poly.pdbx_seq_one_letter_code
_entity_poly.pdbx_strand_id
1 'polypeptide(L)'
;IDECAEAATDNVTLCENFGFCNNTLGSYKCDCIFGTYGFDCSENPNDCEISNSTIDGVLYPNECIARDKEANCTDGFGTYYCSCSPQWTGPHCLEDVDECSFDPPPCENFGTCINKPGSYECQCIKGTFGDNCEINPDDCIGVTVCNQTDVNAHCTDGYDTFTCTCGPAYTMKHCDLEMIIYNVLQLIGGDSANPEDLIAMLRDLLRNPSMMKDLVPFVIGLQSMENRTKMSWNADDFFLWMAYEDRSLDLNKDVVKWNDVVLGNCFTFNHFNNSERMYRMRSDGSQGGLKAAVRLNTPEFVPWTETSAIVTFIHPNAETIFSESPRYNAMSHALTTIQIKESRFVRLGGKYGKCVYSKNQVASYYYEGSYTTDGCLRSCYQDEVKKACNCMDSRYPMPEAEIPCELPKRKCVESISAKGDVSTWAGCTCPLPCENSQFDSSFTVAPFVRSPSKCNMLERRKNISACYDRNAQMDYAIIHIQVPRMKIDVYKEEPAWNFNRLLNTIGGLSGVVCGLNLIGFFEFVFFFFFQFPMTLIFNRY
;
A
#
# COMPACT_ATOMS: atom_id res chain seq x y z
N ILE A 1 -57.91 -12.04 -102.25
CA ILE A 1 -56.99 -10.92 -101.94
C ILE A 1 -56.18 -11.39 -100.74
N ASP A 2 -54.96 -10.91 -100.57
CA ASP A 2 -54.20 -11.16 -99.34
C ASP A 2 -54.03 -9.83 -98.62
N GLU A 3 -54.97 -9.58 -97.74
CA GLU A 3 -55.12 -8.34 -97.00
C GLU A 3 -53.86 -8.07 -96.15
N CYS A 4 -53.23 -9.11 -95.57
CA CYS A 4 -52.01 -8.97 -94.78
C CYS A 4 -50.79 -8.61 -95.64
N ALA A 5 -50.67 -9.18 -96.85
CA ALA A 5 -49.56 -8.89 -97.77
C ALA A 5 -49.68 -7.50 -98.42
N GLU A 6 -50.92 -7.07 -98.73
CA GLU A 6 -51.21 -5.77 -99.35
C GLU A 6 -50.95 -4.60 -98.38
N ALA A 7 -51.34 -4.75 -97.11
CA ALA A 7 -51.05 -3.74 -96.09
C ALA A 7 -49.56 -3.59 -95.77
N ALA A 8 -48.78 -4.69 -95.84
CA ALA A 8 -47.33 -4.64 -95.68
C ALA A 8 -46.64 -3.88 -96.83
N THR A 9 -47.18 -3.92 -98.04
CA THR A 9 -46.67 -3.14 -99.18
C THR A 9 -47.02 -1.65 -99.11
N ASP A 10 -48.16 -1.31 -98.51
CA ASP A 10 -48.62 0.08 -98.35
C ASP A 10 -48.21 0.71 -97.00
N ASN A 11 -47.40 0.01 -96.19
CA ASN A 11 -46.92 0.46 -94.88
C ASN A 11 -48.05 0.76 -93.87
N VAL A 12 -49.17 0.05 -93.99
CA VAL A 12 -50.35 0.17 -93.13
C VAL A 12 -50.34 -0.96 -92.10
N THR A 13 -50.50 -0.64 -90.81
CA THR A 13 -50.61 -1.63 -89.73
C THR A 13 -52.06 -2.08 -89.59
N LEU A 14 -52.35 -3.33 -89.99
CA LEU A 14 -53.67 -3.96 -89.81
C LEU A 14 -53.89 -4.51 -88.40
N CYS A 15 -52.81 -4.93 -87.73
CA CYS A 15 -52.83 -5.39 -86.35
C CYS A 15 -51.92 -4.47 -85.54
N GLU A 16 -52.47 -3.74 -84.58
CA GLU A 16 -51.72 -2.89 -83.65
C GLU A 16 -51.10 -3.73 -82.51
N ASN A 17 -50.33 -3.07 -81.63
CA ASN A 17 -49.72 -3.67 -80.44
C ASN A 17 -49.00 -5.01 -80.69
N PHE A 18 -48.21 -5.09 -81.77
CA PHE A 18 -47.43 -6.27 -82.16
C PHE A 18 -48.25 -7.55 -82.44
N GLY A 19 -49.53 -7.44 -82.77
CA GLY A 19 -50.37 -8.57 -83.18
C GLY A 19 -49.93 -9.21 -84.52
N PHE A 20 -50.15 -10.52 -84.68
CA PHE A 20 -49.78 -11.25 -85.88
C PHE A 20 -50.97 -11.33 -86.87
N CYS A 21 -50.80 -10.84 -88.10
CA CYS A 21 -51.86 -10.86 -89.11
C CYS A 21 -51.93 -12.22 -89.80
N ASN A 22 -53.11 -12.84 -89.76
CA ASN A 22 -53.43 -14.08 -90.46
C ASN A 22 -54.54 -13.86 -91.49
N ASN A 23 -54.24 -14.12 -92.76
CA ASN A 23 -55.19 -13.94 -93.85
C ASN A 23 -56.27 -15.06 -93.86
N THR A 24 -57.52 -14.73 -94.15
CA THR A 24 -58.65 -15.67 -94.21
C THR A 24 -59.46 -15.52 -95.51
N LEU A 25 -60.36 -16.47 -95.81
CA LEU A 25 -61.09 -16.44 -97.08
C LEU A 25 -62.17 -15.33 -97.08
N GLY A 26 -61.80 -14.15 -97.57
CA GLY A 26 -62.67 -12.98 -97.69
C GLY A 26 -62.52 -11.93 -96.56
N SER A 27 -61.52 -12.08 -95.69
CA SER A 27 -61.15 -11.11 -94.64
C SER A 27 -59.77 -11.45 -94.04
N TYR A 28 -59.31 -10.72 -93.02
CA TYR A 28 -58.12 -11.06 -92.22
C TYR A 28 -58.50 -11.21 -90.74
N LYS A 29 -57.64 -11.87 -89.97
CA LYS A 29 -57.76 -12.00 -88.52
C LYS A 29 -56.42 -11.67 -87.87
N CYS A 30 -56.43 -10.82 -86.85
CA CYS A 30 -55.26 -10.59 -86.01
C CYS A 30 -55.25 -11.60 -84.85
N ASP A 31 -54.11 -12.27 -84.66
CA ASP A 31 -53.83 -13.02 -83.43
C ASP A 31 -53.06 -12.08 -82.49
N CYS A 32 -53.78 -11.57 -81.50
CA CYS A 32 -53.25 -10.60 -80.54
C CYS A 32 -52.26 -11.26 -79.56
N ILE A 33 -51.26 -10.49 -79.14
CA ILE A 33 -50.40 -10.87 -78.02
C ILE A 33 -51.22 -10.88 -76.72
N PHE A 34 -50.76 -11.63 -75.72
CA PHE A 34 -51.45 -11.72 -74.44
C PHE A 34 -51.60 -10.31 -73.82
N GLY A 35 -52.84 -9.94 -73.45
CA GLY A 35 -53.16 -8.64 -72.85
C GLY A 35 -53.84 -7.63 -73.78
N THR A 36 -53.79 -7.82 -75.10
CA THR A 36 -54.46 -6.92 -76.05
C THR A 36 -55.70 -7.56 -76.69
N TYR A 37 -56.70 -6.73 -77.01
CA TYR A 37 -58.02 -7.16 -77.46
C TYR A 37 -58.50 -6.31 -78.65
N GLY A 38 -59.65 -6.69 -79.22
CA GLY A 38 -60.23 -6.06 -80.39
C GLY A 38 -60.00 -6.84 -81.68
N PHE A 39 -60.58 -6.36 -82.77
CA PHE A 39 -60.46 -6.98 -84.09
C PHE A 39 -59.05 -6.79 -84.70
N ASP A 40 -58.44 -5.65 -84.39
CA ASP A 40 -57.12 -5.19 -84.84
C ASP A 40 -56.10 -5.13 -83.68
N CYS A 41 -56.41 -5.70 -82.52
CA CYS A 41 -55.58 -5.65 -81.31
C CYS A 41 -55.27 -4.23 -80.78
N SER A 42 -56.08 -3.22 -81.15
CA SER A 42 -55.90 -1.82 -80.72
C SER A 42 -56.24 -1.57 -79.25
N GLU A 43 -57.03 -2.44 -78.61
CA GLU A 43 -57.43 -2.28 -77.22
C GLU A 43 -56.35 -2.85 -76.28
N ASN A 44 -55.64 -1.97 -75.57
CA ASN A 44 -54.77 -2.32 -74.45
C ASN A 44 -55.36 -1.75 -73.14
N PRO A 45 -56.09 -2.55 -72.34
CA PRO A 45 -56.58 -2.12 -71.04
C PRO A 45 -55.42 -1.75 -70.11
N ASN A 46 -55.57 -0.69 -69.32
CA ASN A 46 -54.52 -0.26 -68.38
C ASN A 46 -54.32 -1.31 -67.27
N ASP A 47 -53.24 -2.07 -67.36
CA ASP A 47 -52.89 -3.14 -66.43
C ASP A 47 -52.64 -2.61 -65.00
N CYS A 48 -52.28 -1.32 -64.84
CA CYS A 48 -52.09 -0.67 -63.54
C CYS A 48 -53.40 -0.38 -62.78
N GLU A 49 -54.55 -0.34 -63.45
CA GLU A 49 -55.87 -0.09 -62.82
C GLU A 49 -56.64 -1.39 -62.55
N ILE A 50 -56.25 -2.47 -63.22
CA ILE A 50 -56.94 -3.77 -63.19
C ILE A 50 -56.21 -4.75 -62.25
N SER A 51 -54.95 -4.49 -61.90
CA SER A 51 -54.11 -5.28 -60.99
C SER A 51 -54.38 -5.07 -59.49
N ASN A 52 -55.64 -4.85 -59.12
CA ASN A 52 -56.04 -4.62 -57.73
C ASN A 52 -55.64 -5.81 -56.84
N SER A 53 -54.88 -5.51 -55.78
CA SER A 53 -54.30 -6.53 -54.91
C SER A 53 -54.52 -6.18 -53.44
N THR A 54 -54.77 -7.19 -52.62
CA THR A 54 -54.99 -7.01 -51.17
C THR A 54 -53.73 -7.44 -50.43
N ILE A 55 -53.05 -6.48 -49.80
CA ILE A 55 -51.83 -6.69 -49.00
C ILE A 55 -52.13 -6.26 -47.57
N ASP A 56 -51.85 -7.13 -46.60
CA ASP A 56 -52.15 -6.92 -45.17
C ASP A 56 -53.61 -6.49 -44.86
N GLY A 57 -54.56 -6.94 -45.67
CA GLY A 57 -55.98 -6.63 -45.50
C GLY A 57 -56.41 -5.26 -46.03
N VAL A 58 -55.52 -4.52 -46.70
CA VAL A 58 -55.81 -3.25 -47.37
C VAL A 58 -55.80 -3.48 -48.89
N LEU A 59 -56.82 -2.96 -49.58
CA LEU A 59 -56.94 -3.05 -51.03
C LEU A 59 -56.17 -1.90 -51.69
N TYR A 60 -55.24 -2.23 -52.57
CA TYR A 60 -54.46 -1.28 -53.36
C TYR A 60 -54.80 -1.40 -54.85
N PRO A 61 -54.83 -0.27 -55.60
CA PRO A 61 -55.07 -0.25 -57.05
C PRO A 61 -54.14 -1.17 -57.84
N ASN A 62 -52.87 -1.21 -57.46
CA ASN A 62 -51.86 -2.15 -57.93
C ASN A 62 -50.82 -2.39 -56.83
N GLU A 63 -49.98 -3.43 -56.99
CA GLU A 63 -48.99 -3.80 -55.99
C GLU A 63 -47.85 -2.78 -55.85
N CYS A 64 -47.56 -1.96 -56.88
CA CYS A 64 -46.46 -1.01 -56.87
C CYS A 64 -46.56 -0.02 -55.70
N ILE A 65 -47.77 0.46 -55.41
CA ILE A 65 -48.01 1.53 -54.42
C ILE A 65 -48.40 1.02 -53.04
N ALA A 66 -48.30 -0.30 -52.81
CA ALA A 66 -48.75 -0.89 -51.56
C ALA A 66 -47.84 -0.57 -50.37
N ARG A 67 -46.53 -0.55 -50.62
CA ARG A 67 -45.49 -0.21 -49.64
C ARG A 67 -44.81 1.12 -49.97
N ASP A 68 -44.35 1.27 -51.20
CA ASP A 68 -43.79 2.50 -51.74
C ASP A 68 -44.89 3.41 -52.30
N LYS A 69 -45.31 4.42 -51.54
CA LYS A 69 -46.37 5.34 -51.96
C LYS A 69 -46.01 6.20 -53.17
N GLU A 70 -44.72 6.32 -53.48
CA GLU A 70 -44.20 7.17 -54.56
C GLU A 70 -43.80 6.35 -55.80
N ALA A 71 -44.00 5.02 -55.77
CA ALA A 71 -43.73 4.14 -56.92
C ALA A 71 -44.60 4.50 -58.13
N ASN A 72 -43.97 4.51 -59.31
CA ASN A 72 -44.66 4.78 -60.57
C ASN A 72 -44.99 3.49 -61.31
N CYS A 73 -46.26 3.29 -61.69
CA CYS A 73 -46.71 2.13 -62.45
C CYS A 73 -46.76 2.47 -63.95
N THR A 74 -46.05 1.70 -64.76
CA THR A 74 -46.10 1.81 -66.22
C THR A 74 -46.86 0.64 -66.81
N ASP A 75 -47.87 0.96 -67.62
CA ASP A 75 -48.71 0.01 -68.36
C ASP A 75 -47.89 -0.79 -69.38
N GLY A 76 -48.27 -2.05 -69.57
CA GLY A 76 -47.62 -2.98 -70.51
C GLY A 76 -48.67 -3.76 -71.30
N PHE A 77 -48.28 -4.93 -71.83
CA PHE A 77 -49.19 -5.81 -72.56
C PHE A 77 -49.50 -7.03 -71.70
N GLY A 78 -50.62 -7.00 -70.99
CA GLY A 78 -51.03 -8.06 -70.06
C GLY A 78 -50.14 -8.19 -68.83
N THR A 79 -49.39 -7.12 -68.52
CA THR A 79 -48.44 -6.99 -67.41
C THR A 79 -48.16 -5.52 -67.16
N TYR A 80 -47.79 -5.15 -65.94
CA TYR A 80 -47.33 -3.82 -65.57
C TYR A 80 -45.90 -3.87 -65.02
N TYR A 81 -45.22 -2.73 -65.03
CA TYR A 81 -43.90 -2.58 -64.42
C TYR A 81 -43.93 -1.47 -63.38
N CYS A 82 -43.29 -1.70 -62.23
CA CYS A 82 -43.15 -0.71 -61.18
C CYS A 82 -41.76 -0.09 -61.23
N SER A 83 -41.69 1.24 -61.18
CA SER A 83 -40.46 1.97 -60.92
C SER A 83 -40.44 2.40 -59.45
N CYS A 84 -39.56 1.77 -58.66
CA CYS A 84 -39.47 1.98 -57.22
C CYS A 84 -38.67 3.23 -56.86
N SER A 85 -38.99 3.81 -55.72
CA SER A 85 -38.20 4.83 -55.03
C SER A 85 -36.88 4.22 -54.52
N PRO A 86 -35.83 5.04 -54.26
CA PRO A 86 -34.51 4.54 -53.84
C PRO A 86 -34.51 3.64 -52.60
N GLN A 87 -35.53 3.74 -51.74
CA GLN A 87 -35.68 3.01 -50.48
C GLN A 87 -36.38 1.64 -50.66
N TRP A 88 -36.90 1.34 -51.85
CA TRP A 88 -37.63 0.12 -52.14
C TRP A 88 -37.06 -0.60 -53.35
N THR A 89 -37.19 -1.92 -53.37
CA THR A 89 -36.66 -2.79 -54.42
C THR A 89 -37.64 -3.92 -54.74
N GLY A 90 -37.27 -4.73 -55.73
CA GLY A 90 -38.08 -5.82 -56.25
C GLY A 90 -39.04 -5.40 -57.37
N PRO A 91 -39.66 -6.38 -58.06
CA PRO A 91 -40.49 -6.14 -59.24
C PRO A 91 -41.78 -5.34 -58.96
N HIS A 92 -42.22 -5.33 -57.70
CA HIS A 92 -43.43 -4.65 -57.23
C HIS A 92 -43.16 -3.62 -56.12
N CYS A 93 -41.90 -3.24 -55.88
CA CYS A 93 -41.54 -2.26 -54.84
C CYS A 93 -42.02 -2.64 -53.43
N LEU A 94 -42.08 -3.94 -53.14
CA LEU A 94 -42.55 -4.48 -51.86
C LEU A 94 -41.39 -4.81 -50.91
N GLU A 95 -40.17 -4.88 -51.43
CA GLU A 95 -38.98 -5.20 -50.66
C GLU A 95 -38.30 -3.91 -50.22
N ASP A 96 -37.99 -3.83 -48.93
CA ASP A 96 -37.29 -2.71 -48.33
C ASP A 96 -35.79 -2.77 -48.66
N VAL A 97 -35.17 -1.63 -48.97
CA VAL A 97 -33.72 -1.55 -49.14
C VAL A 97 -33.07 -1.39 -47.78
N ASP A 98 -32.27 -2.39 -47.38
CA ASP A 98 -31.54 -2.31 -46.12
C ASP A 98 -30.34 -1.37 -46.23
N GLU A 99 -30.51 -0.11 -45.82
CA GLU A 99 -29.43 0.88 -45.86
C GLU A 99 -28.30 0.56 -44.86
N CYS A 100 -28.56 -0.27 -43.84
CA CYS A 100 -27.54 -0.72 -42.90
C CYS A 100 -26.59 -1.76 -43.50
N SER A 101 -26.96 -2.37 -44.62
CA SER A 101 -26.12 -3.32 -45.37
C SER A 101 -25.17 -2.62 -46.37
N PHE A 102 -25.18 -1.28 -46.45
CA PHE A 102 -24.20 -0.53 -47.24
C PHE A 102 -22.80 -0.56 -46.63
N ASP A 103 -21.77 -0.43 -47.48
CA ASP A 103 -20.36 -0.36 -47.07
C ASP A 103 -19.73 0.95 -47.55
N PRO A 104 -19.51 1.94 -46.64
CA PRO A 104 -19.78 1.89 -45.20
C PRO A 104 -21.28 2.08 -44.85
N PRO A 105 -21.73 1.58 -43.68
CA PRO A 105 -23.09 1.83 -43.19
C PRO A 105 -23.28 3.33 -42.86
N PRO A 106 -24.53 3.84 -42.86
CA PRO A 106 -24.79 5.27 -42.73
C PRO A 106 -24.48 5.85 -41.35
N CYS A 107 -24.45 5.02 -40.30
CA CYS A 107 -24.16 5.48 -38.93
C CYS A 107 -22.66 5.61 -38.68
N GLU A 108 -22.21 6.81 -38.32
CA GLU A 108 -20.83 7.13 -37.94
C GLU A 108 -20.59 6.92 -36.42
N ASN A 109 -19.35 7.13 -35.97
CA ASN A 109 -18.95 7.10 -34.56
C ASN A 109 -19.45 5.87 -33.76
N PHE A 110 -19.37 4.69 -34.38
CA PHE A 110 -19.81 3.41 -33.78
C PHE A 110 -21.31 3.37 -33.41
N GLY A 111 -22.15 4.21 -34.04
CA GLY A 111 -23.60 4.12 -33.94
C GLY A 111 -24.13 2.78 -34.45
N THR A 112 -25.16 2.25 -33.79
CA THR A 112 -25.82 1.02 -34.24
C THR A 112 -26.88 1.35 -35.27
N CYS A 113 -26.70 0.88 -36.51
CA CYS A 113 -27.68 1.06 -37.58
C CYS A 113 -28.86 0.08 -37.42
N ILE A 114 -30.08 0.62 -37.48
CA ILE A 114 -31.32 -0.15 -37.45
C ILE A 114 -32.11 0.17 -38.70
N ASN A 115 -32.24 -0.84 -39.57
CA ASN A 115 -33.06 -0.73 -40.76
C ASN A 115 -34.56 -0.66 -40.40
N LYS A 116 -35.30 0.23 -41.04
CA LYS A 116 -36.76 0.37 -40.91
C LYS A 116 -37.39 0.36 -42.31
N PRO A 117 -38.66 -0.05 -42.42
CA PRO A 117 -39.34 0.03 -43.72
C PRO A 117 -39.35 1.46 -44.29
N GLY A 118 -38.64 1.65 -45.40
CA GLY A 118 -38.47 2.92 -46.13
C GLY A 118 -37.47 3.91 -45.54
N SER A 119 -36.63 3.51 -44.56
CA SER A 119 -35.67 4.41 -43.88
C SER A 119 -34.74 3.65 -42.93
N TYR A 120 -33.71 4.30 -42.39
CA TYR A 120 -32.92 3.77 -41.28
C TYR A 120 -32.98 4.68 -40.05
N GLU A 121 -32.62 4.13 -38.89
CA GLU A 121 -32.38 4.90 -37.67
C GLU A 121 -31.01 4.52 -37.09
N CYS A 122 -30.19 5.53 -36.80
CA CYS A 122 -28.94 5.33 -36.08
C CYS A 122 -29.15 5.50 -34.58
N GLN A 123 -28.85 4.44 -33.82
CA GLN A 123 -28.75 4.54 -32.36
C GLN A 123 -27.35 4.98 -31.98
N CYS A 124 -27.22 6.26 -31.64
CA CYS A 124 -25.96 6.86 -31.26
C CYS A 124 -25.48 6.39 -29.90
N ILE A 125 -24.16 6.17 -29.79
CA ILE A 125 -23.52 5.96 -28.51
C ILE A 125 -23.58 7.25 -27.69
N LYS A 126 -23.59 7.10 -26.37
CA LYS A 126 -23.64 8.24 -25.46
C LYS A 126 -22.48 9.20 -25.74
N GLY A 127 -22.77 10.48 -25.90
CA GLY A 127 -21.79 11.53 -26.25
C GLY A 127 -21.84 11.97 -27.70
N THR A 128 -22.43 11.15 -28.59
CA THR A 128 -22.57 11.47 -30.02
C THR A 128 -24.01 11.86 -30.37
N PHE A 129 -24.16 12.72 -31.37
CA PHE A 129 -25.44 13.29 -31.80
C PHE A 129 -25.53 13.41 -33.33
N GLY A 130 -26.72 13.74 -33.83
CA GLY A 130 -27.01 13.82 -35.27
C GLY A 130 -27.85 12.64 -35.75
N ASP A 131 -28.38 12.73 -36.97
CA ASP A 131 -29.22 11.69 -37.55
C ASP A 131 -28.40 10.43 -37.87
N ASN A 132 -27.10 10.62 -38.14
CA ASN A 132 -26.12 9.58 -38.44
C ASN A 132 -25.04 9.47 -37.36
N CYS A 133 -25.25 10.06 -36.19
CA CYS A 133 -24.26 10.13 -35.10
C CYS A 133 -22.95 10.84 -35.50
N GLU A 134 -23.00 11.74 -36.47
CA GLU A 134 -21.85 12.44 -37.05
C GLU A 134 -21.23 13.50 -36.12
N ILE A 135 -21.96 13.92 -35.08
CA ILE A 135 -21.53 14.97 -34.16
C ILE A 135 -20.91 14.34 -32.91
N ASN A 136 -19.58 14.47 -32.76
CA ASN A 136 -18.86 14.24 -31.49
C ASN A 136 -18.36 15.58 -30.93
N PRO A 137 -19.02 16.15 -29.91
CA PRO A 137 -18.52 17.34 -29.23
C PRO A 137 -17.17 17.06 -28.56
N ASP A 138 -16.22 18.00 -28.67
CA ASP A 138 -14.89 17.86 -28.06
C ASP A 138 -14.98 17.89 -26.52
N ASP A 139 -14.79 16.73 -25.90
CA ASP A 139 -14.84 16.50 -24.45
C ASP A 139 -13.66 17.16 -23.71
N CYS A 140 -12.64 17.64 -24.42
CA CYS A 140 -11.50 18.35 -23.83
C CYS A 140 -11.78 19.83 -23.56
N ILE A 141 -12.89 20.39 -24.07
CA ILE A 141 -13.24 21.80 -23.86
C ILE A 141 -13.54 22.05 -22.37
N GLY A 142 -12.69 22.85 -21.71
CA GLY A 142 -12.82 23.18 -20.29
C GLY A 142 -12.16 22.18 -19.34
N VAL A 143 -11.56 21.10 -19.87
CA VAL A 143 -10.79 20.14 -19.07
C VAL A 143 -9.44 20.75 -18.72
N THR A 144 -9.31 21.21 -17.48
CA THR A 144 -8.02 21.70 -16.94
C THR A 144 -7.23 20.63 -16.20
N VAL A 145 -7.86 19.50 -15.85
CA VAL A 145 -7.28 18.51 -14.95
C VAL A 145 -6.00 17.86 -15.48
N CYS A 146 -5.85 17.68 -16.80
CA CYS A 146 -4.65 17.06 -17.37
C CYS A 146 -3.40 17.96 -17.20
N ASN A 147 -3.56 19.29 -17.29
CA ASN A 147 -2.46 20.28 -17.28
C ASN A 147 -2.39 21.06 -15.95
N GLN A 148 -2.81 20.44 -14.85
CA GLN A 148 -2.65 21.07 -13.52
C GLN A 148 -1.25 20.89 -12.95
N THR A 149 -0.70 19.68 -13.10
CA THR A 149 0.61 19.27 -12.58
C THR A 149 1.64 19.12 -13.69
N ASP A 150 1.27 18.47 -14.79
CA ASP A 150 2.12 18.29 -15.95
C ASP A 150 1.81 19.33 -17.04
N VAL A 151 2.73 20.28 -17.22
CA VAL A 151 2.61 21.33 -18.23
C VAL A 151 2.55 20.77 -19.66
N ASN A 152 3.09 19.56 -19.87
CA ASN A 152 3.17 18.90 -21.17
C ASN A 152 2.04 17.89 -21.43
N ALA A 153 1.10 17.72 -20.48
CA ALA A 153 0.00 16.79 -20.67
C ALA A 153 -0.99 17.29 -21.74
N HIS A 154 -1.46 16.36 -22.56
CA HIS A 154 -2.37 16.63 -23.66
C HIS A 154 -3.67 15.84 -23.49
N CYS A 155 -4.81 16.51 -23.60
CA CYS A 155 -6.12 15.88 -23.55
C CYS A 155 -6.46 15.30 -24.93
N THR A 156 -6.91 14.05 -24.96
CA THR A 156 -7.41 13.37 -26.15
C THR A 156 -8.92 13.13 -26.00
N ASP A 157 -9.67 13.61 -26.99
CA ASP A 157 -11.13 13.51 -27.09
C ASP A 157 -11.60 12.05 -27.17
N GLY A 158 -12.81 11.80 -26.69
CA GLY A 158 -13.44 10.48 -26.68
C GLY A 158 -14.95 10.60 -26.91
N TYR A 159 -15.70 9.60 -26.45
CA TYR A 159 -17.16 9.59 -26.55
C TYR A 159 -17.76 9.76 -25.15
N ASP A 160 -18.26 10.96 -24.82
CA ASP A 160 -18.72 11.35 -23.47
C ASP A 160 -17.64 11.19 -22.40
N THR A 161 -16.37 11.14 -22.81
CA THR A 161 -15.20 10.85 -21.97
C THR A 161 -13.95 11.43 -22.60
N PHE A 162 -12.98 11.82 -21.77
CA PHE A 162 -11.67 12.26 -22.23
C PHE A 162 -10.56 11.38 -21.63
N THR A 163 -9.43 11.34 -22.31
CA THR A 163 -8.21 10.67 -21.81
C THR A 163 -7.05 11.67 -21.75
N CYS A 164 -6.27 11.65 -20.67
CA CYS A 164 -5.07 12.48 -20.58
C CYS A 164 -3.86 11.66 -21.04
N THR A 165 -3.10 12.19 -21.99
CA THR A 165 -1.78 11.67 -22.37
C THR A 165 -0.71 12.46 -21.63
N CYS A 166 0.02 11.79 -20.74
CA CYS A 166 1.01 12.43 -19.87
C CYS A 166 2.38 12.53 -20.54
N GLY A 167 3.15 13.55 -20.16
CA GLY A 167 4.55 13.67 -20.50
C GLY A 167 5.41 12.58 -19.83
N PRO A 168 6.69 12.44 -20.23
CA PRO A 168 7.56 11.34 -19.78
C PRO A 168 7.87 11.35 -18.28
N ALA A 169 7.58 12.47 -17.59
CA ALA A 169 7.82 12.66 -16.18
C ALA A 169 6.58 12.40 -15.30
N TYR A 170 5.40 12.14 -15.88
CA TYR A 170 4.14 11.99 -15.14
C TYR A 170 3.35 10.77 -15.59
N THR A 171 2.47 10.27 -14.72
CA THR A 171 1.64 9.08 -14.96
C THR A 171 0.27 9.22 -14.27
N MET A 172 -0.56 8.17 -14.35
CA MET A 172 -1.97 8.11 -13.93
C MET A 172 -2.98 8.78 -14.88
N LYS A 173 -4.28 8.53 -14.62
CA LYS A 173 -5.43 8.97 -15.43
C LYS A 173 -5.49 10.49 -15.64
N HIS A 174 -4.94 11.28 -14.72
CA HIS A 174 -4.97 12.75 -14.75
C HIS A 174 -3.58 13.39 -14.76
N CYS A 175 -2.52 12.61 -15.00
CA CYS A 175 -1.13 13.11 -15.02
C CYS A 175 -0.72 13.82 -13.72
N ASP A 176 -1.30 13.36 -12.60
CA ASP A 176 -1.19 13.95 -11.27
C ASP A 176 -0.03 13.39 -10.44
N LEU A 177 0.69 12.39 -10.96
CA LEU A 177 1.79 11.73 -10.25
C LEU A 177 3.10 11.75 -11.03
N GLU A 178 4.18 12.21 -10.41
CA GLU A 178 5.53 12.14 -10.99
C GLU A 178 6.04 10.69 -11.09
N MET A 179 6.70 10.37 -12.22
CA MET A 179 7.31 9.07 -12.48
C MET A 179 8.41 8.70 -11.48
N ILE A 180 9.13 9.68 -10.91
CA ILE A 180 10.14 9.43 -9.87
C ILE A 180 9.46 8.86 -8.62
N ILE A 181 8.34 9.47 -8.22
CA ILE A 181 7.57 9.03 -7.07
C ILE A 181 6.97 7.65 -7.33
N TYR A 182 6.41 7.42 -8.54
CA TYR A 182 5.91 6.10 -8.94
C TYR A 182 6.99 5.01 -8.91
N ASN A 183 8.18 5.29 -9.43
CA ASN A 183 9.31 4.35 -9.44
C ASN A 183 9.83 4.07 -8.03
N VAL A 184 9.92 5.09 -7.18
CA VAL A 184 10.26 4.92 -5.76
C VAL A 184 9.22 4.03 -5.08
N LEU A 185 7.94 4.24 -5.34
CA LEU A 185 6.89 3.45 -4.72
C LEU A 185 6.82 2.01 -5.22
N GLN A 186 7.10 1.76 -6.50
CA GLN A 186 7.32 0.42 -7.05
C GLN A 186 8.51 -0.27 -6.37
N LEU A 187 9.61 0.45 -6.15
CA LEU A 187 10.79 -0.06 -5.45
C LEU A 187 10.52 -0.38 -3.97
N ILE A 188 9.72 0.46 -3.28
CA ILE A 188 9.45 0.28 -1.84
C ILE A 188 8.33 -0.75 -1.62
N GLY A 189 7.33 -0.85 -2.50
CA GLY A 189 6.22 -1.80 -2.41
C GLY A 189 6.56 -3.27 -2.72
N GLY A 190 7.66 -3.51 -3.45
CA GLY A 190 8.06 -4.85 -3.89
C GLY A 190 7.04 -5.51 -4.83
N ASP A 191 7.20 -6.80 -5.10
CA ASP A 191 6.32 -7.58 -6.00
C ASP A 191 4.87 -7.73 -5.50
N SER A 192 4.60 -7.34 -4.24
CA SER A 192 3.32 -7.47 -3.54
C SER A 192 2.44 -6.22 -3.57
N ALA A 193 2.92 -5.09 -4.13
CA ALA A 193 2.17 -3.84 -4.08
C ALA A 193 1.21 -3.66 -5.27
N ASN A 194 -0.10 -3.67 -4.98
CA ASN A 194 -1.10 -3.27 -5.95
C ASN A 194 -1.00 -1.76 -6.25
N PRO A 195 -1.07 -1.33 -7.53
CA PRO A 195 -0.98 0.08 -7.90
C PRO A 195 -2.04 0.97 -7.22
N GLU A 196 -3.25 0.45 -7.01
CA GLU A 196 -4.34 1.21 -6.38
C GLU A 196 -4.07 1.56 -4.91
N ASP A 197 -3.52 0.63 -4.14
CA ASP A 197 -3.21 0.83 -2.72
C ASP A 197 -2.08 1.84 -2.54
N LEU A 198 -1.10 1.80 -3.45
CA LEU A 198 0.02 2.71 -3.52
C LEU A 198 -0.42 4.15 -3.84
N ILE A 199 -1.38 4.28 -4.77
CA ILE A 199 -2.02 5.55 -5.13
C ILE A 199 -2.86 6.08 -3.96
N ALA A 200 -3.58 5.21 -3.24
CA ALA A 200 -4.33 5.61 -2.05
C ALA A 200 -3.39 6.16 -0.96
N MET A 201 -2.27 5.49 -0.71
CA MET A 201 -1.23 5.98 0.21
C MET A 201 -0.66 7.33 -0.21
N LEU A 202 -0.41 7.53 -1.50
CA LEU A 202 0.06 8.80 -2.04
C LEU A 202 -0.93 9.94 -1.81
N ARG A 203 -2.22 9.70 -2.04
CA ARG A 203 -3.25 10.71 -1.73
C ARG A 203 -3.27 11.05 -0.24
N ASP A 204 -3.11 10.06 0.63
CA ASP A 204 -3.05 10.28 2.07
C ASP A 204 -1.81 11.10 2.46
N LEU A 205 -0.65 10.84 1.85
CA LEU A 205 0.58 11.62 2.05
C LEU A 205 0.45 13.06 1.56
N LEU A 206 -0.13 13.27 0.37
CA LEU A 206 -0.35 14.60 -0.20
C LEU A 206 -1.34 15.42 0.65
N ARG A 207 -2.33 14.76 1.28
CA ARG A 207 -3.27 15.41 2.20
C ARG A 207 -2.66 15.73 3.55
N ASN A 208 -1.81 14.85 4.08
CA ASN A 208 -1.17 15.05 5.37
C ASN A 208 0.30 14.60 5.35
N PRO A 209 1.23 15.53 5.09
CA PRO A 209 2.67 15.23 5.04
C PRO A 209 3.22 14.66 6.35
N SER A 210 2.57 14.88 7.49
CA SER A 210 3.00 14.33 8.78
C SER A 210 2.87 12.81 8.88
N MET A 211 1.99 12.19 8.07
CA MET A 211 1.84 10.74 7.99
C MET A 211 3.06 10.02 7.40
N MET A 212 3.98 10.75 6.75
CA MET A 212 5.26 10.22 6.28
C MET A 212 6.04 9.52 7.39
N LYS A 213 5.98 10.05 8.62
CA LYS A 213 6.72 9.52 9.77
C LYS A 213 6.31 8.10 10.15
N ASP A 214 5.04 7.74 9.92
CA ASP A 214 4.53 6.39 10.22
C ASP A 214 4.54 5.49 8.99
N LEU A 215 4.31 6.08 7.81
CA LEU A 215 4.21 5.33 6.57
C LEU A 215 5.54 4.82 6.08
N VAL A 216 6.58 5.66 6.07
CA VAL A 216 7.90 5.29 5.55
C VAL A 216 8.46 4.08 6.31
N PRO A 217 8.46 4.04 7.66
CA PRO A 217 8.86 2.83 8.38
C PRO A 217 8.00 1.61 8.08
N PHE A 218 6.68 1.77 7.90
CA PHE A 218 5.81 0.65 7.56
C PHE A 218 6.20 0.02 6.21
N VAL A 219 6.44 0.83 5.18
CA VAL A 219 6.82 0.29 3.87
C VAL A 219 8.26 -0.23 3.85
N ILE A 220 9.19 0.44 4.53
CA ILE A 220 10.55 -0.10 4.74
C ILE A 220 10.49 -1.45 5.46
N GLY A 221 9.59 -1.61 6.43
CA GLY A 221 9.37 -2.86 7.16
C GLY A 221 8.97 -4.04 6.27
N LEU A 222 8.33 -3.80 5.11
CA LEU A 222 7.99 -4.85 4.15
C LEU A 222 9.21 -5.44 3.42
N GLN A 223 10.32 -4.70 3.40
CA GLN A 223 11.54 -5.15 2.73
C GLN A 223 12.29 -6.19 3.58
N SER A 224 13.00 -7.09 2.89
CA SER A 224 13.85 -8.08 3.57
C SER A 224 14.91 -7.40 4.45
N MET A 225 15.34 -8.08 5.52
CA MET A 225 16.39 -7.55 6.41
C MET A 225 17.69 -7.24 5.62
N GLU A 226 18.03 -8.06 4.63
CA GLU A 226 19.20 -7.85 3.78
C GLU A 226 19.09 -6.56 2.96
N ASN A 227 17.95 -6.31 2.31
CA ASN A 227 17.75 -5.09 1.52
C ASN A 227 17.79 -3.84 2.40
N ARG A 228 17.13 -3.87 3.57
CA ARG A 228 17.17 -2.76 4.53
C ARG A 228 18.60 -2.44 4.99
N THR A 229 19.41 -3.47 5.26
CA THR A 229 20.80 -3.25 5.69
C THR A 229 21.68 -2.65 4.61
N LYS A 230 21.42 -2.95 3.32
CA LYS A 230 22.15 -2.40 2.17
C LYS A 230 21.77 -0.95 1.85
N MET A 231 20.52 -0.57 2.12
CA MET A 231 20.03 0.80 1.90
C MET A 231 20.49 1.80 2.96
N SER A 232 21.03 1.32 4.10
CA SER A 232 21.39 2.16 5.24
C SER A 232 22.92 2.24 5.44
N TRP A 233 23.36 3.09 6.38
CA TRP A 233 24.76 3.42 6.64
C TRP A 233 25.62 2.20 6.97
N ASN A 234 26.84 2.15 6.43
CA ASN A 234 27.84 1.17 6.84
C ASN A 234 28.72 1.72 7.97
N ALA A 235 29.32 0.82 8.77
CA ALA A 235 30.13 1.20 9.94
C ALA A 235 31.33 2.09 9.54
N ASP A 236 32.01 1.76 8.44
CA ASP A 236 33.21 2.46 7.96
C ASP A 236 32.91 3.88 7.45
N ASP A 237 31.70 4.09 6.93
CA ASP A 237 31.23 5.39 6.44
C ASP A 237 30.72 6.26 7.59
N PHE A 238 30.08 5.62 8.57
CA PHE A 238 29.51 6.29 9.74
C PHE A 238 30.59 6.73 10.75
N PHE A 239 31.53 5.85 11.10
CA PHE A 239 32.58 6.16 12.07
C PHE A 239 33.88 6.63 11.41
N LEU A 240 34.36 7.81 11.82
CA LEU A 240 35.71 8.26 11.50
C LEU A 240 36.77 7.48 12.28
N TRP A 241 36.51 7.30 13.58
CA TRP A 241 37.30 6.47 14.49
C TRP A 241 36.51 6.20 15.77
N MET A 242 36.82 5.08 16.42
CA MET A 242 36.35 4.75 17.76
C MET A 242 37.52 4.31 18.63
N ALA A 243 37.50 4.74 19.89
CA ALA A 243 38.53 4.39 20.86
C ALA A 243 37.92 4.16 22.24
N TYR A 244 38.44 3.18 22.96
CA TYR A 244 38.08 2.88 24.34
C TYR A 244 39.33 2.99 25.21
N GLU A 245 39.29 3.86 26.23
CA GLU A 245 40.45 4.17 27.10
C GLU A 245 41.73 4.47 26.29
N ASP A 246 41.57 5.32 25.26
CA ASP A 246 42.60 5.73 24.29
C ASP A 246 43.23 4.61 23.44
N ARG A 247 42.66 3.40 23.45
CA ARG A 247 42.97 2.33 22.50
C ARG A 247 41.99 2.35 21.34
N SER A 248 42.51 2.35 20.11
CA SER A 248 41.67 2.25 18.91
C SER A 248 40.92 0.92 18.90
N LEU A 249 39.63 0.98 18.56
CA LEU A 249 38.77 -0.18 18.35
C LEU A 249 38.74 -0.56 16.86
N ASP A 250 38.49 -1.84 16.58
CA ASP A 250 38.23 -2.36 15.24
C ASP A 250 36.72 -2.46 15.04
N LEU A 251 36.18 -1.65 14.12
CA LEU A 251 34.73 -1.54 13.90
C LEU A 251 34.08 -2.86 13.48
N ASN A 252 34.83 -3.75 12.80
CA ASN A 252 34.27 -5.02 12.32
C ASN A 252 34.19 -6.09 13.41
N LYS A 253 34.90 -5.91 14.52
CA LYS A 253 35.00 -6.91 15.61
C LYS A 253 34.40 -6.42 16.91
N ASP A 254 34.59 -5.14 17.23
CA ASP A 254 34.22 -4.57 18.53
C ASP A 254 32.80 -3.98 18.55
N VAL A 255 32.16 -3.86 17.38
CA VAL A 255 30.84 -3.25 17.20
C VAL A 255 29.90 -4.23 16.52
N VAL A 256 28.71 -4.42 17.09
CA VAL A 256 27.65 -5.23 16.48
C VAL A 256 26.73 -4.32 15.69
N LYS A 257 26.52 -4.66 14.42
CA LYS A 257 25.55 -4.00 13.54
C LYS A 257 24.22 -4.73 13.62
N TRP A 258 23.14 -3.99 13.78
CA TRP A 258 21.78 -4.48 13.65
C TRP A 258 20.93 -3.41 12.97
N ASN A 259 19.79 -3.79 12.38
CA ASN A 259 18.94 -2.88 11.61
C ASN A 259 17.60 -2.73 12.31
N ASP A 260 17.25 -1.48 12.63
CA ASP A 260 15.94 -1.08 13.09
C ASP A 260 15.13 -0.51 11.93
N VAL A 261 13.81 -0.73 11.93
CA VAL A 261 12.94 -0.28 10.83
C VAL A 261 12.81 1.25 10.80
N VAL A 262 12.89 1.90 11.96
CA VAL A 262 12.73 3.35 12.11
C VAL A 262 14.08 4.05 12.09
N LEU A 263 15.09 3.50 12.77
CA LEU A 263 16.42 4.13 12.89
C LEU A 263 17.41 3.72 11.79
N GLY A 264 17.15 2.64 11.04
CA GLY A 264 18.08 2.07 10.09
C GLY A 264 19.20 1.26 10.76
N ASN A 265 20.39 1.24 10.14
CA ASN A 265 21.54 0.53 10.70
C ASN A 265 22.02 1.21 11.98
N CYS A 266 21.94 0.48 13.09
CA CYS A 266 22.43 0.87 14.40
C CYS A 266 23.70 0.07 14.74
N PHE A 267 24.57 0.71 15.53
CA PHE A 267 25.88 0.18 15.87
C PHE A 267 26.04 0.16 17.39
N THR A 268 26.20 -1.04 17.97
CA THR A 268 26.30 -1.22 19.42
C THR A 268 27.68 -1.70 19.82
N PHE A 269 28.35 -0.92 20.66
CA PHE A 269 29.61 -1.31 21.32
C PHE A 269 29.32 -2.16 22.57
N ASN A 270 30.12 -3.21 22.80
CA ASN A 270 30.04 -4.07 23.98
C ASN A 270 28.67 -4.80 24.16
N HIS A 271 28.08 -5.25 23.05
CA HIS A 271 26.80 -5.97 23.00
C HIS A 271 26.93 -7.44 23.45
N PHE A 272 25.89 -8.04 24.05
CA PHE A 272 25.92 -9.42 24.56
C PHE A 272 26.22 -10.48 23.48
N ASN A 273 25.78 -10.24 22.25
CA ASN A 273 25.98 -11.15 21.12
C ASN A 273 27.42 -11.08 20.56
N ASN A 274 28.26 -10.15 21.05
CA ASN A 274 29.67 -10.11 20.67
C ASN A 274 30.48 -11.11 21.52
N SER A 275 30.74 -12.29 20.94
CA SER A 275 31.43 -13.38 21.63
C SER A 275 32.95 -13.18 21.79
N GLU A 276 33.56 -12.23 21.09
CA GLU A 276 35.02 -12.12 21.05
C GLU A 276 35.61 -11.33 22.22
N ARG A 277 34.99 -10.20 22.61
CA ARG A 277 35.55 -9.29 23.63
C ARG A 277 34.47 -8.53 24.40
N MET A 278 34.48 -8.67 25.73
CA MET A 278 33.74 -7.79 26.64
C MET A 278 34.68 -6.74 27.24
N TYR A 279 34.35 -5.47 27.03
CA TYR A 279 35.11 -4.36 27.55
C TYR A 279 34.65 -4.00 28.96
N ARG A 280 35.62 -3.89 29.88
CA ARG A 280 35.40 -3.45 31.26
C ARG A 280 36.25 -2.22 31.52
N MET A 281 35.65 -1.25 32.21
CA MET A 281 36.31 0.01 32.49
C MET A 281 37.34 -0.16 33.61
N ARG A 282 38.49 0.49 33.44
CA ARG A 282 39.66 0.41 34.33
C ARG A 282 39.92 1.74 35.03
N SER A 283 39.60 2.85 34.38
CA SER A 283 39.77 4.21 34.94
C SER A 283 38.45 4.99 34.89
N ASP A 284 38.21 5.79 35.93
CA ASP A 284 37.16 6.80 35.95
C ASP A 284 37.64 8.15 35.37
N GLY A 285 36.68 9.02 35.08
CA GLY A 285 36.95 10.37 34.58
C GLY A 285 37.25 10.45 33.08
N SER A 286 37.88 11.56 32.66
CA SER A 286 37.95 11.97 31.25
C SER A 286 38.91 11.18 30.37
N GLN A 287 39.85 10.46 30.99
CA GLN A 287 40.75 9.53 30.31
C GLN A 287 40.11 8.15 30.12
N GLY A 288 39.04 7.86 30.87
CA GLY A 288 38.28 6.62 30.79
C GLY A 288 37.13 6.67 29.79
N GLY A 289 36.59 5.49 29.48
CA GLY A 289 35.36 5.33 28.71
C GLY A 289 35.54 5.27 27.19
N LEU A 290 34.44 5.50 26.47
CA LEU A 290 34.33 5.37 25.02
C LEU A 290 34.36 6.74 24.34
N LYS A 291 35.20 6.91 23.33
CA LYS A 291 35.25 8.09 22.47
C LYS A 291 35.00 7.67 21.02
N ALA A 292 34.10 8.34 20.33
CA ALA A 292 33.82 8.08 18.93
C ALA A 292 33.67 9.40 18.17
N ALA A 293 34.22 9.46 16.96
CA ALA A 293 33.94 10.52 16.01
C ALA A 293 33.08 9.97 14.87
N VAL A 294 31.94 10.60 14.64
CA VAL A 294 30.89 10.14 13.72
C VAL A 294 30.65 11.18 12.65
N ARG A 295 30.46 10.75 11.40
CA ARG A 295 30.11 11.61 10.27
C ARG A 295 28.60 11.76 10.16
N LEU A 296 28.10 12.97 9.92
CA LEU A 296 26.66 13.20 9.73
C LEU A 296 26.24 13.30 8.25
N ASN A 297 27.09 13.78 7.35
CA ASN A 297 26.80 13.93 5.91
C ASN A 297 25.38 14.50 5.63
N THR A 298 25.09 15.63 6.26
CA THR A 298 23.81 16.33 6.25
C THR A 298 23.14 16.54 4.87
N PRO A 299 23.86 16.68 3.73
CA PRO A 299 23.21 16.80 2.42
C PRO A 299 22.48 15.53 1.95
N GLU A 300 22.79 14.36 2.51
CA GLU A 300 22.12 13.09 2.18
C GLU A 300 20.88 12.83 3.03
N PHE A 301 20.57 13.72 3.98
CA PHE A 301 19.41 13.54 4.85
C PHE A 301 18.12 13.75 4.08
N VAL A 302 17.12 12.97 4.47
CA VAL A 302 15.81 13.05 3.84
C VAL A 302 15.20 14.41 4.15
N PRO A 303 14.68 15.18 3.16
CA PRO A 303 14.37 16.61 3.32
C PRO A 303 13.41 16.98 4.46
N TRP A 304 12.63 16.02 4.96
CA TRP A 304 11.64 16.22 6.02
C TRP A 304 12.14 15.90 7.43
N THR A 305 13.42 15.57 7.63
CA THR A 305 13.97 15.36 8.97
C THR A 305 14.22 16.70 9.68
N GLU A 306 13.62 16.90 10.85
CA GLU A 306 13.65 18.17 11.59
C GLU A 306 15.00 18.46 12.28
N THR A 307 15.85 17.45 12.52
CA THR A 307 17.10 17.61 13.27
C THR A 307 18.23 16.77 12.70
N SER A 308 19.37 17.39 12.44
CA SER A 308 20.63 16.71 12.10
C SER A 308 21.46 16.44 13.36
N ALA A 309 21.22 15.29 13.99
CA ALA A 309 21.96 14.88 15.18
C ALA A 309 22.23 13.36 15.16
N ILE A 310 23.35 12.96 15.77
CA ILE A 310 23.60 11.54 16.02
C ILE A 310 22.88 11.16 17.31
N VAL A 311 22.02 10.14 17.21
CA VAL A 311 21.26 9.63 18.34
C VAL A 311 22.09 8.56 19.04
N THR A 312 22.36 8.75 20.34
CA THR A 312 23.11 7.81 21.17
C THR A 312 22.21 7.24 22.25
N PHE A 313 22.27 5.92 22.44
CA PHE A 313 21.54 5.19 23.49
C PHE A 313 22.52 4.55 24.46
N ILE A 314 22.15 4.50 25.73
CA ILE A 314 22.91 3.81 26.78
C ILE A 314 21.97 2.81 27.43
N HIS A 315 22.34 1.54 27.38
CA HIS A 315 21.52 0.44 27.86
C HIS A 315 22.39 -0.68 28.43
N PRO A 316 21.83 -1.58 29.26
CA PRO A 316 22.52 -2.78 29.71
C PRO A 316 22.92 -3.66 28.53
N ASN A 317 24.06 -4.34 28.65
CA ASN A 317 24.63 -5.13 27.56
C ASN A 317 23.72 -6.24 27.01
N ALA A 318 22.80 -6.77 27.82
CA ALA A 318 21.89 -7.85 27.50
C ALA A 318 20.49 -7.39 27.04
N GLU A 319 20.19 -6.09 27.09
CA GLU A 319 18.89 -5.54 26.72
C GLU A 319 18.91 -4.98 25.29
N THR A 320 17.79 -5.08 24.59
CA THR A 320 17.57 -4.44 23.29
C THR A 320 17.04 -3.01 23.47
N ILE A 321 17.41 -2.11 22.54
CA ILE A 321 16.89 -0.74 22.54
C ILE A 321 15.70 -0.58 21.60
N PHE A 322 14.95 0.51 21.79
CA PHE A 322 13.84 0.90 20.94
C PHE A 322 14.00 2.37 20.50
N SER A 323 13.32 2.76 19.42
CA SER A 323 13.32 4.14 18.91
C SER A 323 12.86 5.19 19.92
N GLU A 324 11.99 4.80 20.85
CA GLU A 324 11.44 5.66 21.91
C GLU A 324 12.26 5.59 23.21
N SER A 325 13.30 4.77 23.29
CA SER A 325 14.16 4.70 24.46
C SER A 325 14.83 6.06 24.75
N PRO A 326 15.18 6.36 26.01
CA PRO A 326 15.88 7.59 26.37
C PRO A 326 17.13 7.76 25.51
N ARG A 327 17.18 8.89 24.79
CA ARG A 327 18.18 9.15 23.77
C ARG A 327 18.94 10.45 24.01
N TYR A 328 20.23 10.44 23.66
CA TYR A 328 21.11 11.59 23.75
C TYR A 328 21.50 12.03 22.36
N ASN A 329 21.10 13.25 22.00
CA ASN A 329 21.39 13.81 20.69
C ASN A 329 22.74 14.51 20.73
N ALA A 330 23.72 13.96 20.01
CA ALA A 330 25.00 14.60 19.79
C ALA A 330 24.90 15.58 18.63
N MET A 331 25.13 16.85 18.92
CA MET A 331 25.08 17.92 17.92
C MET A 331 26.27 17.83 16.97
N SER A 332 26.03 18.16 15.70
CA SER A 332 27.11 18.35 14.72
C SER A 332 28.07 19.45 15.19
N HIS A 333 29.36 19.32 14.85
CA HIS A 333 30.43 20.28 15.20
C HIS A 333 30.73 20.45 16.70
N ALA A 334 30.22 19.56 17.55
CA ALA A 334 30.43 19.63 18.99
C ALA A 334 31.01 18.33 19.55
N LEU A 335 31.73 18.47 20.66
CA LEU A 335 32.04 17.37 21.57
C LEU A 335 30.88 17.25 22.57
N THR A 336 30.14 16.16 22.46
CA THR A 336 29.10 15.80 23.41
C THR A 336 29.68 14.80 24.40
N THR A 337 29.85 15.24 25.65
CA THR A 337 30.35 14.40 26.74
C THR A 337 29.16 13.92 27.57
N ILE A 338 28.96 12.60 27.63
CA ILE A 338 27.89 11.95 28.38
C ILE A 338 28.51 11.27 29.60
N GLN A 339 28.14 11.73 30.79
CA GLN A 339 28.51 11.13 32.06
C GLN A 339 27.42 10.18 32.49
N ILE A 340 27.77 8.92 32.76
CA ILE A 340 26.81 7.87 33.13
C ILE A 340 27.04 7.39 34.56
N LYS A 341 25.96 7.03 35.24
CA LYS A 341 25.96 6.41 36.56
C LYS A 341 24.98 5.24 36.56
N GLU A 342 25.46 4.04 36.93
CA GLU A 342 24.61 2.85 37.01
C GLU A 342 23.96 2.74 38.39
N SER A 343 22.65 2.57 38.39
CA SER A 343 21.81 2.25 39.54
C SER A 343 21.13 0.90 39.30
N ARG A 344 21.45 -0.12 40.10
CA ARG A 344 20.90 -1.48 39.96
C ARG A 344 19.81 -1.74 40.98
N PHE A 345 18.67 -2.24 40.54
CA PHE A 345 17.55 -2.60 41.38
C PHE A 345 17.35 -4.11 41.39
N VAL A 346 17.31 -4.70 42.58
CA VAL A 346 17.06 -6.14 42.80
C VAL A 346 15.82 -6.28 43.67
N ARG A 347 14.73 -6.78 43.09
CA ARG A 347 13.42 -6.97 43.71
C ARG A 347 13.19 -8.40 44.16
N LEU A 348 12.36 -8.57 45.17
CA LEU A 348 11.95 -9.90 45.64
C LEU A 348 10.75 -10.42 44.83
N GLY A 349 10.93 -11.58 44.20
CA GLY A 349 9.84 -12.29 43.51
C GLY A 349 9.00 -13.19 44.42
N GLY A 350 7.99 -13.82 43.83
CA GLY A 350 7.16 -14.85 44.47
C GLY A 350 6.19 -14.29 45.51
N LYS A 351 6.38 -14.65 46.79
CA LYS A 351 5.46 -14.27 47.89
C LYS A 351 5.52 -12.77 48.23
N TYR A 352 6.64 -12.11 47.92
CA TYR A 352 6.88 -10.71 48.29
C TYR A 352 6.44 -9.72 47.20
N GLY A 353 6.41 -10.16 45.95
CA GLY A 353 6.08 -9.31 44.82
C GLY A 353 5.96 -10.10 43.51
N LYS A 354 5.36 -9.48 42.50
CA LYS A 354 5.29 -10.03 41.15
C LYS A 354 6.41 -9.43 40.31
N CYS A 355 7.44 -10.23 40.04
CA CYS A 355 8.50 -9.88 39.11
C CYS A 355 8.91 -11.11 38.29
N VAL A 356 9.55 -10.87 37.15
CA VAL A 356 10.02 -11.91 36.22
C VAL A 356 11.53 -11.97 36.20
N TYR A 357 12.07 -13.18 36.29
CA TYR A 357 13.52 -13.46 36.24
C TYR A 357 14.02 -13.73 34.82
N SER A 358 13.16 -14.25 33.95
CA SER A 358 13.53 -14.64 32.60
C SER A 358 12.34 -14.54 31.65
N LYS A 359 12.63 -14.26 30.37
CA LYS A 359 11.63 -14.13 29.30
C LYS A 359 10.75 -15.37 29.12
N ASN A 360 11.19 -16.56 29.57
CA ASN A 360 10.39 -17.79 29.47
C ASN A 360 9.19 -17.83 30.44
N GLN A 361 9.10 -16.90 31.39
CA GLN A 361 7.99 -16.83 32.36
C GLN A 361 6.79 -16.01 31.86
N VAL A 362 6.94 -15.31 30.74
CA VAL A 362 5.85 -14.59 30.06
C VAL A 362 5.39 -15.36 28.81
N ALA A 363 4.13 -15.16 28.44
CA ALA A 363 3.49 -15.92 27.36
C ALA A 363 4.13 -15.68 25.98
N SER A 364 4.51 -14.44 25.69
CA SER A 364 5.10 -14.02 24.41
C SER A 364 6.17 -12.95 24.62
N TYR A 365 7.32 -13.14 23.97
CA TYR A 365 8.42 -12.18 23.95
C TYR A 365 9.26 -12.38 22.68
N TYR A 366 9.24 -11.40 21.78
CA TYR A 366 9.84 -11.54 20.44
C TYR A 366 11.21 -10.87 20.27
N TYR A 367 11.70 -10.19 21.30
CA TYR A 367 13.01 -9.53 21.27
C TYR A 367 14.14 -10.45 21.71
N GLU A 368 15.34 -10.18 21.23
CA GLU A 368 16.55 -10.86 21.70
C GLU A 368 16.98 -10.34 23.08
N GLY A 369 17.87 -11.05 23.76
CA GLY A 369 18.41 -10.62 25.04
C GLY A 369 17.53 -10.93 26.26
N SER A 370 17.69 -10.12 27.32
CA SER A 370 17.02 -10.24 28.61
C SER A 370 15.63 -9.61 28.63
N TYR A 371 14.77 -10.11 29.51
CA TYR A 371 13.40 -9.62 29.65
C TYR A 371 13.36 -8.15 30.08
N THR A 372 12.63 -7.34 29.31
CA THR A 372 12.30 -5.95 29.61
C THR A 372 10.79 -5.75 29.56
N THR A 373 10.27 -4.82 30.36
CA THR A 373 8.84 -4.50 30.37
C THR A 373 8.38 -3.93 29.03
N ASP A 374 9.20 -3.08 28.42
CA ASP A 374 8.88 -2.46 27.12
C ASP A 374 8.86 -3.50 25.99
N GLY A 375 9.80 -4.45 26.00
CA GLY A 375 9.80 -5.55 25.04
C GLY A 375 8.59 -6.46 25.21
N CYS A 376 8.12 -6.68 26.44
CA CYS A 376 6.90 -7.42 26.71
C CYS A 376 5.66 -6.69 26.19
N LEU A 377 5.53 -5.39 26.44
CA LEU A 377 4.40 -4.59 25.97
C LEU A 377 4.30 -4.59 24.43
N ARG A 378 5.44 -4.44 23.74
CA ARG A 378 5.48 -4.50 22.26
C ARG A 378 5.19 -5.90 21.72
N SER A 379 5.63 -6.94 22.43
CA SER A 379 5.28 -8.32 22.06
C SER A 379 3.78 -8.58 22.24
N CYS A 380 3.16 -8.02 23.28
CA CYS A 380 1.71 -8.08 23.47
C CYS A 380 0.94 -7.28 22.40
N TYR A 381 1.46 -6.12 22.00
CA TYR A 381 0.92 -5.36 20.87
C TYR A 381 0.87 -6.22 19.60
N GLN A 382 1.96 -6.93 19.28
CA GLN A 382 2.03 -7.85 18.15
C GLN A 382 0.99 -8.96 18.23
N ASP A 383 0.76 -9.53 19.41
CA ASP A 383 -0.26 -10.57 19.60
C ASP A 383 -1.68 -10.04 19.34
N GLU A 384 -1.97 -8.81 19.77
CA GLU A 384 -3.26 -8.18 19.53
C GLU A 384 -3.47 -7.79 18.06
N VAL A 385 -2.41 -7.32 17.38
CA VAL A 385 -2.44 -7.09 15.93
C VAL A 385 -2.68 -8.41 15.19
N LYS A 386 -2.01 -9.48 15.59
CA LYS A 386 -2.22 -10.82 15.01
C LYS A 386 -3.66 -11.30 15.18
N LYS A 387 -4.24 -11.15 16.38
CA LYS A 387 -5.64 -11.55 16.65
C LYS A 387 -6.65 -10.74 15.83
N ALA A 388 -6.39 -9.45 15.61
CA ALA A 388 -7.33 -8.57 14.91
C ALA A 388 -7.19 -8.62 13.38
N CYS A 389 -5.95 -8.68 12.87
CA CYS A 389 -5.64 -8.47 11.46
C CYS A 389 -5.11 -9.74 10.75
N ASN A 390 -4.92 -10.86 11.47
CA ASN A 390 -4.32 -12.11 10.96
C ASN A 390 -2.96 -11.90 10.28
N CYS A 391 -2.16 -10.96 10.79
CA CYS A 391 -0.80 -10.67 10.37
C CYS A 391 -0.07 -9.94 11.51
N MET A 392 1.24 -9.89 11.48
CA MET A 392 2.07 -9.17 12.45
C MET A 392 2.62 -7.89 11.82
N ASP A 393 2.72 -6.81 12.62
CA ASP A 393 3.19 -5.52 12.13
C ASP A 393 4.70 -5.58 11.82
N SER A 394 5.06 -5.26 10.58
CA SER A 394 6.42 -5.38 10.03
C SER A 394 7.45 -4.45 10.70
N ARG A 395 6.98 -3.46 11.46
CA ARG A 395 7.84 -2.51 12.19
C ARG A 395 8.51 -3.11 13.43
N TYR A 396 7.97 -4.20 13.99
CA TYR A 396 8.54 -4.85 15.17
C TYR A 396 8.98 -6.29 14.86
N PRO A 397 9.90 -6.86 15.65
CA PRO A 397 10.32 -8.25 15.49
C PRO A 397 9.13 -9.22 15.62
N MET A 398 9.16 -10.28 14.81
CA MET A 398 8.16 -11.34 14.80
C MET A 398 8.83 -12.71 14.63
N PRO A 399 8.17 -13.81 15.03
CA PRO A 399 8.65 -15.16 14.77
C PRO A 399 8.75 -15.45 13.26
N GLU A 400 9.74 -16.24 12.83
CA GLU A 400 9.95 -16.59 11.41
C GLU A 400 8.77 -17.34 10.76
N ALA A 401 7.91 -17.97 11.56
CA ALA A 401 6.74 -18.71 11.09
C ALA A 401 5.52 -17.83 10.79
N GLU A 402 5.56 -16.54 11.15
CA GLU A 402 4.42 -15.61 11.04
C GLU A 402 4.53 -14.69 9.82
N ILE A 403 3.38 -14.20 9.35
CA ILE A 403 3.29 -13.42 8.12
C ILE A 403 3.26 -11.91 8.44
N PRO A 404 4.11 -11.09 7.79
CA PRO A 404 4.08 -9.64 7.91
C PRO A 404 2.79 -9.04 7.33
N CYS A 405 2.28 -7.96 7.93
CA CYS A 405 1.14 -7.21 7.39
C CYS A 405 1.53 -6.41 6.14
N GLU A 406 0.89 -6.70 5.02
CA GLU A 406 1.02 -5.94 3.76
C GLU A 406 0.23 -4.61 3.77
N LEU A 407 0.47 -3.76 2.76
CA LEU A 407 -0.17 -2.45 2.59
C LEU A 407 -1.70 -2.43 2.74
N PRO A 408 -2.48 -3.39 2.19
CA PRO A 408 -3.94 -3.38 2.31
C PRO A 408 -4.43 -3.47 3.76
N LYS A 409 -3.66 -4.13 4.63
CA LYS A 409 -3.99 -4.33 6.05
C LYS A 409 -3.53 -3.18 6.95
N ARG A 410 -2.87 -2.16 6.40
CA ARG A 410 -2.38 -0.99 7.15
C ARG A 410 -3.46 -0.32 8.00
N LYS A 411 -4.65 -0.08 7.44
CA LYS A 411 -5.77 0.53 8.18
C LYS A 411 -6.20 -0.29 9.40
N CYS A 412 -6.07 -1.62 9.32
CA CYS A 412 -6.34 -2.50 10.45
C CYS A 412 -5.28 -2.29 11.55
N VAL A 413 -3.99 -2.30 11.21
CA VAL A 413 -2.88 -2.05 12.16
C VAL A 413 -3.01 -0.68 12.83
N GLU A 414 -3.33 0.36 12.04
CA GLU A 414 -3.54 1.72 12.55
C GLU A 414 -4.68 1.80 13.55
N SER A 415 -5.79 1.08 13.31
CA SER A 415 -6.93 1.02 14.24
C SER A 415 -6.56 0.42 15.60
N ILE A 416 -5.59 -0.50 15.64
CA ILE A 416 -5.10 -1.11 16.88
C ILE A 416 -4.15 -0.17 17.60
N SER A 417 -3.22 0.48 16.89
CA SER A 417 -2.36 1.50 17.51
C SER A 417 -3.14 2.70 18.02
N ALA A 418 -4.28 3.04 17.41
CA ALA A 418 -5.14 4.13 17.85
C ALA A 418 -5.85 3.88 19.20
N LYS A 419 -5.84 2.64 19.72
CA LYS A 419 -6.38 2.31 21.05
C LYS A 419 -5.56 2.92 22.20
N GLY A 420 -4.39 3.49 21.92
CA GLY A 420 -3.53 4.14 22.91
C GLY A 420 -2.56 3.18 23.58
N ASP A 421 -2.21 3.45 24.84
CA ASP A 421 -1.15 2.74 25.56
C ASP A 421 -1.51 1.28 25.86
N VAL A 422 -0.65 0.37 25.39
CA VAL A 422 -0.74 -1.09 25.53
C VAL A 422 -0.75 -1.52 26.99
N SER A 423 -0.14 -0.74 27.89
CA SER A 423 -0.11 -1.04 29.33
C SER A 423 -1.51 -1.10 29.97
N THR A 424 -2.49 -0.46 29.34
CA THR A 424 -3.88 -0.39 29.83
C THR A 424 -4.77 -1.52 29.31
N TRP A 425 -4.28 -2.33 28.37
CA TRP A 425 -5.09 -3.34 27.69
C TRP A 425 -5.26 -4.58 28.57
N ALA A 426 -6.51 -5.05 28.71
CA ALA A 426 -6.84 -6.17 29.60
C ALA A 426 -6.13 -7.50 29.26
N GLY A 427 -5.67 -7.66 28.01
CA GLY A 427 -4.92 -8.83 27.55
C GLY A 427 -3.40 -8.76 27.78
N CYS A 428 -2.87 -7.60 28.20
CA CYS A 428 -1.44 -7.36 28.29
C CYS A 428 -0.99 -7.20 29.75
N THR A 429 -0.51 -8.29 30.35
CA THR A 429 0.07 -8.24 31.71
C THR A 429 1.58 -8.43 31.65
N CYS A 430 2.32 -7.32 31.71
CA CYS A 430 3.78 -7.31 31.71
C CYS A 430 4.32 -6.92 33.09
N PRO A 431 4.71 -7.89 33.94
CA PRO A 431 5.30 -7.59 35.25
C PRO A 431 6.71 -7.00 35.10
N LEU A 432 7.17 -6.30 36.14
CA LEU A 432 8.52 -5.74 36.18
C LEU A 432 9.59 -6.85 36.24
N PRO A 433 10.81 -6.64 35.69
CA PRO A 433 11.93 -7.54 35.90
C PRO A 433 12.36 -7.55 37.39
N CYS A 434 12.78 -8.72 37.88
CA CYS A 434 13.30 -8.86 39.24
C CYS A 434 14.67 -8.19 39.42
N GLU A 435 15.47 -8.11 38.36
CA GLU A 435 16.73 -7.38 38.34
C GLU A 435 16.74 -6.46 37.12
N ASN A 436 17.00 -5.18 37.33
CA ASN A 436 17.20 -4.24 36.23
C ASN A 436 18.25 -3.18 36.58
N SER A 437 19.01 -2.76 35.57
CA SER A 437 19.97 -1.66 35.68
C SER A 437 19.41 -0.41 34.99
N GLN A 438 19.41 0.71 35.69
CA GLN A 438 19.07 2.02 35.17
C GLN A 438 20.32 2.87 35.08
N PHE A 439 20.45 3.64 33.99
CA PHE A 439 21.55 4.57 33.79
C PHE A 439 21.07 5.99 33.95
N ASP A 440 21.53 6.64 35.02
CA ASP A 440 21.38 8.08 35.18
C ASP A 440 22.49 8.78 34.40
N SER A 441 22.13 9.82 33.67
CA SER A 441 23.06 10.50 32.77
C SER A 441 23.01 12.00 32.93
N SER A 442 24.16 12.65 32.85
CA SER A 442 24.26 14.08 32.62
C SER A 442 25.15 14.32 31.41
N PHE A 443 24.74 15.19 30.49
CA PHE A 443 25.53 15.49 29.31
C PHE A 443 25.92 16.96 29.26
N THR A 444 27.09 17.22 28.69
CA THR A 444 27.62 18.57 28.46
C THR A 444 28.08 18.65 27.01
N VAL A 445 27.79 19.78 26.37
CA VAL A 445 28.17 20.01 24.97
C VAL A 445 29.21 21.13 24.94
N ALA A 446 30.35 20.87 24.33
CA ALA A 446 31.38 21.86 24.08
C ALA A 446 31.60 22.01 22.57
N PRO A 447 31.52 23.23 22.00
CA PRO A 447 31.78 23.43 20.59
C PRO A 447 33.24 23.08 20.28
N PHE A 448 33.46 22.39 19.16
CA PHE A 448 34.81 22.07 18.74
C PHE A 448 35.43 23.31 18.07
N VAL A 449 36.33 24.00 18.77
CA VAL A 449 37.00 25.20 18.24
C VAL A 449 38.03 24.79 17.19
N ARG A 450 37.88 25.29 15.95
CA ARG A 450 38.86 25.15 14.87
C ARG A 450 40.20 25.74 15.32
N SER A 451 41.20 24.90 15.58
CA SER A 451 42.60 25.36 15.65
C SER A 451 43.36 24.89 14.39
N PRO A 452 44.15 25.77 13.74
CA PRO A 452 44.91 25.42 12.54
C PRO A 452 45.80 24.18 12.71
N SER A 453 46.37 24.01 13.91
CA SER A 453 47.25 22.89 14.26
C SER A 453 46.55 21.53 14.32
N LYS A 454 45.25 21.50 14.67
CA LYS A 454 44.45 20.26 14.71
C LYS A 454 43.89 19.87 13.34
N CYS A 455 43.70 20.84 12.44
CA CYS A 455 43.21 20.61 11.07
C CYS A 455 44.21 19.80 10.22
N ASN A 456 45.50 20.12 10.27
CA ASN A 456 46.56 19.38 9.57
C ASN A 456 46.68 17.90 9.99
N MET A 457 46.18 17.53 11.17
CA MET A 457 46.24 16.15 11.68
C MET A 457 45.13 15.27 11.11
N LEU A 458 43.99 15.86 10.73
CA LEU A 458 42.84 15.17 10.14
C LEU A 458 43.02 14.94 8.62
N GLU A 459 43.58 15.92 7.89
CA GLU A 459 43.89 15.80 6.46
C GLU A 459 44.78 14.59 6.16
N ARG A 460 45.79 14.34 7.00
CA ARG A 460 46.77 13.26 6.81
C ARG A 460 46.20 11.83 6.97
N ARG A 461 45.04 11.64 7.62
CA ARG A 461 44.49 10.30 7.90
C ARG A 461 43.44 9.81 6.91
N LYS A 462 42.67 10.70 6.27
CA LYS A 462 41.58 10.30 5.35
C LYS A 462 41.43 11.18 4.10
N ASN A 463 42.42 12.01 3.76
CA ASN A 463 42.39 12.84 2.54
C ASN A 463 41.16 13.78 2.46
N ILE A 464 40.70 14.28 3.62
CA ILE A 464 39.54 15.17 3.72
C ILE A 464 40.03 16.61 3.53
N SER A 465 39.86 17.17 2.33
CA SER A 465 40.29 18.53 1.93
C SER A 465 39.41 19.66 2.49
N ALA A 466 38.79 19.47 3.65
CA ALA A 466 37.78 20.39 4.18
C ALA A 466 38.34 21.49 5.12
N CYS A 467 39.65 21.51 5.37
CA CYS A 467 40.24 22.44 6.36
C CYS A 467 40.57 23.84 5.80
N TYR A 468 40.81 23.98 4.49
CA TYR A 468 41.24 25.23 3.87
C TYR A 468 40.11 26.07 3.25
N ASP A 469 38.91 25.52 3.14
CA ASP A 469 37.76 26.26 2.64
C ASP A 469 37.04 26.95 3.81
N ARG A 470 36.96 28.29 3.77
CA ARG A 470 36.24 29.07 4.80
C ARG A 470 34.75 28.71 4.87
N ASN A 471 34.21 28.12 3.80
CA ASN A 471 32.82 27.66 3.68
C ASN A 471 32.63 26.16 3.96
N ALA A 472 33.69 25.35 4.07
CA ALA A 472 33.55 23.94 4.41
C ALA A 472 33.24 23.78 5.91
N GLN A 473 32.03 23.36 6.23
CA GLN A 473 31.64 22.92 7.57
C GLN A 473 32.15 21.49 7.81
N MET A 474 32.71 21.25 8.99
CA MET A 474 33.25 19.95 9.37
C MET A 474 32.11 19.09 9.88
N ASP A 475 31.52 18.27 9.01
CA ASP A 475 30.27 17.57 9.31
C ASP A 475 30.49 16.27 10.11
N TYR A 476 31.10 16.41 11.29
CA TYR A 476 31.28 15.34 12.25
C TYR A 476 30.91 15.77 13.68
N ALA A 477 30.46 14.82 14.47
CA ALA A 477 30.23 14.96 15.91
C ALA A 477 31.19 14.06 16.67
N ILE A 478 31.66 14.52 17.83
CA ILE A 478 32.44 13.68 18.75
C ILE A 478 31.58 13.34 19.95
N ILE A 479 31.49 12.05 20.26
CA ILE A 479 30.77 11.52 21.40
C ILE A 479 31.81 10.98 22.39
N HIS A 480 31.73 11.41 23.64
CA HIS A 480 32.57 10.89 24.72
C HIS A 480 31.70 10.41 25.87
N ILE A 481 31.64 9.09 26.07
CA ILE A 481 30.93 8.45 27.16
C ILE A 481 31.94 8.14 28.26
N GLN A 482 31.71 8.66 29.45
CA GLN A 482 32.58 8.44 30.62
C GLN A 482 31.76 8.14 31.87
N VAL A 483 32.37 7.46 32.84
CA VAL A 483 31.79 7.30 34.18
C VAL A 483 32.57 8.24 35.11
N PRO A 484 31.90 9.18 35.79
CA PRO A 484 32.57 10.17 36.64
C PRO A 484 33.19 9.55 37.89
N ARG A 485 32.63 8.43 38.39
CA ARG A 485 33.16 7.63 39.51
C ARG A 485 32.82 6.17 39.28
N MET A 486 33.77 5.25 39.45
CA MET A 486 33.54 3.80 39.40
C MET A 486 32.78 3.29 40.63
N LYS A 487 31.53 3.72 40.80
CA LYS A 487 30.63 3.24 41.84
C LYS A 487 29.29 2.87 41.22
N ILE A 488 28.84 1.65 41.51
CA ILE A 488 27.50 1.18 41.18
C ILE A 488 26.66 1.28 42.45
N ASP A 489 25.53 1.98 42.38
CA ASP A 489 24.58 2.02 43.48
C ASP A 489 23.62 0.83 43.34
N VAL A 490 23.60 -0.06 44.35
CA VAL A 490 22.77 -1.27 44.32
C VAL A 490 21.64 -1.13 45.35
N TYR A 491 20.41 -1.10 44.87
CA TYR A 491 19.18 -1.07 45.65
C TYR A 491 18.59 -2.48 45.69
N LYS A 492 18.86 -3.20 46.78
CA LYS A 492 18.39 -4.57 46.96
C LYS A 492 17.28 -4.62 48.00
N GLU A 493 16.15 -5.19 47.61
CA GLU A 493 15.07 -5.52 48.54
C GLU A 493 15.46 -6.76 49.35
N GLU A 494 15.36 -6.65 50.67
CA GLU A 494 15.60 -7.76 51.59
C GLU A 494 14.36 -8.00 52.45
N PRO A 495 14.00 -9.27 52.72
CA PRO A 495 12.81 -9.56 53.49
C PRO A 495 12.98 -9.04 54.92
N ALA A 496 12.02 -8.22 55.38
CA ALA A 496 12.07 -7.62 56.71
C ALA A 496 12.18 -8.68 57.84
N TRP A 497 11.53 -9.83 57.63
CA TRP A 497 11.58 -11.01 58.47
C TRP A 497 12.30 -12.15 57.76
N ASN A 498 13.54 -12.41 58.15
CA ASN A 498 14.21 -13.67 57.82
C ASN A 498 13.97 -14.70 58.94
N PHE A 499 14.17 -15.99 58.64
CA PHE A 499 13.92 -17.06 59.59
C PHE A 499 14.72 -16.89 60.90
N ASN A 500 15.97 -16.43 60.79
CA ASN A 500 16.83 -16.17 61.95
C ASN A 500 16.26 -15.06 62.85
N ARG A 501 15.77 -13.96 62.28
CA ARG A 501 15.15 -12.85 63.02
C ARG A 501 13.84 -13.27 63.63
N LEU A 502 13.03 -14.08 62.92
CA LEU A 502 11.81 -14.67 63.47
C LEU A 502 12.12 -15.52 64.72
N LEU A 503 13.07 -16.45 64.63
CA LEU A 503 13.49 -17.29 65.76
C LEU A 503 14.05 -16.47 66.92
N ASN A 504 14.90 -15.48 66.64
CA ASN A 504 15.46 -14.61 67.68
C ASN A 504 14.38 -13.77 68.37
N THR A 505 13.40 -13.24 67.64
CA THR A 505 12.32 -12.46 68.22
C THR A 505 11.35 -13.33 69.02
N ILE A 506 10.97 -14.52 68.53
CA ILE A 506 10.14 -15.46 69.28
C ILE A 506 10.88 -15.96 70.53
N GLY A 507 12.16 -16.32 70.41
CA GLY A 507 13.01 -16.72 71.53
C GLY A 507 13.17 -15.62 72.57
N GLY A 508 13.38 -14.38 72.14
CA GLY A 508 13.44 -13.21 73.02
C GLY A 508 12.12 -12.93 73.73
N LEU A 509 11.00 -12.92 73.00
CA LEU A 509 9.67 -12.69 73.56
C LEU A 509 9.27 -13.81 74.54
N SER A 510 9.46 -15.07 74.17
CA SER A 510 9.17 -16.21 75.06
C SER A 510 10.05 -16.21 76.32
N GLY A 511 11.32 -15.86 76.18
CA GLY A 511 12.22 -15.67 77.32
C GLY A 511 11.78 -14.53 78.25
N VAL A 512 11.32 -13.40 77.71
CA VAL A 512 10.86 -12.25 78.51
C VAL A 512 9.50 -12.50 79.17
N VAL A 513 8.54 -13.04 78.42
CA VAL A 513 7.15 -13.19 78.89
C VAL A 513 7.00 -14.40 79.82
N CYS A 514 7.63 -15.53 79.49
CA CYS A 514 7.43 -16.79 80.21
C CYS A 514 8.68 -17.28 80.93
N GLY A 515 9.86 -16.68 80.72
CA GLY A 515 11.13 -17.22 81.23
C GLY A 515 11.52 -18.57 80.60
N LEU A 516 10.80 -19.01 79.56
CA LEU A 516 10.96 -20.33 78.97
C LEU A 516 11.89 -20.23 77.77
N ASN A 517 12.97 -21.01 77.81
CA ASN A 517 13.72 -21.37 76.62
C ASN A 517 13.10 -22.64 75.98
N LEU A 518 13.56 -23.01 74.77
CA LEU A 518 13.09 -24.21 74.08
C LEU A 518 13.17 -25.47 74.95
N ILE A 519 14.23 -25.59 75.77
CA ILE A 519 14.42 -26.71 76.69
C ILE A 519 13.36 -26.71 77.80
N GLY A 520 13.09 -25.56 78.41
CA GLY A 520 12.05 -25.39 79.43
C GLY A 520 10.65 -25.64 78.90
N PHE A 521 10.39 -25.34 77.62
CA PHE A 521 9.14 -25.76 76.96
C PHE A 521 9.06 -27.29 76.85
N PHE A 522 10.14 -27.96 76.43
CA PHE A 522 10.18 -29.43 76.38
C PHE A 522 10.07 -30.08 77.76
N GLU A 523 10.69 -29.50 78.80
CA GLU A 523 10.52 -29.97 80.18
C GLU A 523 9.08 -29.82 80.68
N PHE A 524 8.44 -28.68 80.39
CA PHE A 524 7.04 -28.46 80.75
C PHE A 524 6.12 -29.48 80.06
N VAL A 525 6.33 -29.73 78.76
CA VAL A 525 5.60 -30.75 77.99
C VAL A 525 5.89 -32.15 78.54
N PHE A 526 7.14 -32.48 78.84
CA PHE A 526 7.51 -33.78 79.39
C PHE A 526 6.87 -34.02 80.77
N PHE A 527 6.89 -33.00 81.62
CA PHE A 527 6.23 -33.06 82.92
C PHE A 527 4.73 -33.27 82.76
N PHE A 528 4.05 -32.50 81.89
CA PHE A 528 2.60 -32.57 81.77
C PHE A 528 2.09 -33.85 81.09
N PHE A 529 2.82 -34.39 80.11
CA PHE A 529 2.39 -35.56 79.33
C PHE A 529 2.95 -36.90 79.82
N PHE A 530 4.10 -36.93 80.48
CA PHE A 530 4.70 -38.16 80.97
C PHE A 530 4.69 -38.23 82.48
N GLN A 531 5.22 -37.21 83.15
CA GLN A 531 5.42 -37.29 84.60
C GLN A 531 4.12 -37.14 85.38
N PHE A 532 3.28 -36.15 85.07
CA PHE A 532 2.02 -35.86 85.72
C PHE A 532 0.97 -36.99 85.62
N PRO A 533 0.71 -37.59 84.43
CA PRO A 533 -0.16 -38.76 84.35
C PRO A 533 0.45 -39.97 85.07
N MET A 534 1.77 -40.16 85.04
CA MET A 534 2.41 -41.23 85.83
C MET A 534 2.18 -41.01 87.34
N THR A 535 2.38 -39.80 87.88
CA THR A 535 2.08 -39.53 89.30
C THR A 535 0.60 -39.67 89.62
N LEU A 536 -0.32 -39.30 88.73
CA LEU A 536 -1.75 -39.53 88.92
C LEU A 536 -2.14 -41.02 88.90
N ILE A 537 -1.45 -41.83 88.09
CA ILE A 537 -1.63 -43.29 88.05
C ILE A 537 -1.07 -43.94 89.32
N PHE A 538 0.12 -43.52 89.78
CA PHE A 538 0.75 -44.07 90.99
C PHE A 538 0.08 -43.62 92.30
N ASN A 539 -0.52 -42.41 92.37
CA ASN A 539 -1.29 -41.98 93.55
C ASN A 539 -2.70 -42.59 93.63
N ARG A 540 -3.13 -43.36 92.62
CA ARG A 540 -4.43 -44.04 92.60
C ARG A 540 -4.36 -45.50 93.08
N TYR A 541 -3.17 -45.98 93.43
CA TYR A 541 -2.91 -47.32 93.98
C TYR A 541 -2.58 -47.28 95.46
#